data_AF-A0A382CD38-F1
#
_entry.id   AF-A0A382CD38-F1
#
_cell.length_a   1.000
_cell.length_b   1.000
_cell.length_c   1.000
_cell.angle_alpha   90.00
_cell.angle_beta   90.00
_cell.angle_gamma   90.00
#
_symmetry.space_group_name_H-M   'P 1'
#
loop_
_entity.id
_entity.type
_entity.pdbx_description
1 polymer ?
#
loop_
_entity_poly.entity_id
_entity_poly.type
_entity_poly.pdbx_seq_one_letter_code
_entity_poly.pdbx_strand_id
1 'polypeptide(L)'
;MANIIPDAFKLELLSGTHNFASGGDTFKIALYATTLGPPYTTASTVYSTDNEVSSSGTSYPAGGNALDGQGVSVPGSNTATVDFDNEVFSGVTLTSLGAAIYNTSASNKLCLVIDFGGDKVATSGDFTIQFPADAATTAIIQVA
;
A
#
# COMPACT_ATOMS: atom_id res chain seq x y z
N MET A 1 -10.77 11.04 1.89
CA MET A 1 -9.68 11.21 2.86
C MET A 1 -8.51 11.89 2.14
N ALA A 2 -7.30 11.88 2.68
CA ALA A 2 -6.09 12.18 1.94
C ALA A 2 -5.14 11.00 2.18
N ASN A 3 -4.15 10.81 1.32
CA ASN A 3 -3.09 9.85 1.60
C ASN A 3 -2.42 10.18 2.95
N ILE A 4 -2.05 9.15 3.71
CA ILE A 4 -1.39 9.30 5.02
C ILE A 4 -0.02 8.63 4.94
N ILE A 5 1.00 9.39 5.29
CA ILE A 5 2.36 8.88 5.51
C ILE A 5 2.61 8.90 7.02
N PRO A 6 2.67 7.74 7.70
CA PRO A 6 2.92 7.66 9.12
C PRO A 6 4.20 8.38 9.55
N ASP A 7 4.18 8.99 10.73
CA ASP A 7 5.39 9.63 11.28
C ASP A 7 6.45 8.58 11.63
N ALA A 8 6.02 7.38 12.05
CA ALA A 8 6.90 6.24 12.26
C ALA A 8 7.62 5.83 10.96
N PHE A 9 6.92 5.75 9.83
CA PHE A 9 7.52 5.39 8.55
C PHE A 9 8.66 6.34 8.15
N LYS A 10 8.47 7.66 8.35
CA LYS A 10 9.50 8.66 8.03
C LYS A 10 10.76 8.45 8.87
N LEU A 11 10.59 8.21 10.18
CA LEU A 11 11.70 7.88 11.07
C LEU A 11 12.39 6.59 10.66
N GLU A 12 11.61 5.56 10.37
CA GLU A 12 12.04 4.21 10.02
C GLU A 12 12.81 4.16 8.69
N LEU A 13 12.42 5.00 7.74
CA LEU A 13 13.14 5.20 6.48
C LEU A 13 14.55 5.74 6.75
N LEU A 14 14.69 6.71 7.66
CA LEU A 14 15.99 7.30 8.02
C LEU A 14 16.82 6.41 8.95
N SER A 15 16.20 5.48 9.67
CA SER A 15 16.89 4.48 10.49
C SER A 15 17.20 3.16 9.76
N GLY A 16 16.89 3.06 8.46
CA GLY A 16 17.20 1.89 7.64
C GLY A 16 16.33 0.65 7.93
N THR A 17 15.10 0.85 8.41
CA THR A 17 14.18 -0.24 8.75
C THR A 17 13.50 -0.85 7.52
N HIS A 18 13.38 -0.11 6.41
CA HIS A 18 12.70 -0.56 5.21
C HIS A 18 13.67 -0.70 4.05
N ASN A 19 13.77 -1.92 3.51
CA ASN A 19 14.54 -2.20 2.31
C ASN A 19 13.62 -2.39 1.10
N PHE A 20 13.35 -1.30 0.36
CA PHE A 20 12.54 -1.32 -0.86
C PHE A 20 13.28 -1.82 -2.12
N ALA A 21 14.57 -2.15 -2.02
CA ALA A 21 15.31 -2.64 -3.18
C ALA A 21 14.74 -3.98 -3.67
N SER A 22 14.98 -4.30 -4.96
CA SER A 22 14.68 -5.62 -5.51
C SER A 22 15.34 -6.72 -4.68
N GLY A 23 14.56 -7.68 -4.18
CA GLY A 23 15.02 -8.73 -3.27
C GLY A 23 15.21 -8.28 -1.81
N GLY A 24 14.71 -7.10 -1.46
CA GLY A 24 14.70 -6.56 -0.10
C GLY A 24 13.58 -7.12 0.77
N ASP A 25 12.96 -6.26 1.57
CA ASP A 25 11.86 -6.63 2.48
C ASP A 25 10.60 -7.04 1.71
N THR A 26 9.71 -7.80 2.34
CA THR A 26 8.41 -8.13 1.76
C THR A 26 7.36 -7.13 2.22
N PHE A 27 6.72 -6.49 1.25
CA PHE A 27 5.62 -5.56 1.46
C PHE A 27 4.30 -6.19 1.05
N LYS A 28 3.23 -5.84 1.76
CA LYS A 28 1.87 -6.21 1.40
C LYS A 28 1.00 -4.98 1.27
N ILE A 29 -0.07 -5.10 0.49
CA ILE A 29 -1.12 -4.09 0.38
C ILE A 29 -2.47 -4.67 0.80
N ALA A 30 -3.09 -4.07 1.82
CA ALA A 30 -4.42 -4.45 2.32
C ALA A 30 -5.48 -3.43 1.88
N LEU A 31 -6.68 -3.89 1.54
CA LEU A 31 -7.81 -3.07 1.13
C LEU A 31 -8.74 -2.80 2.32
N TYR A 32 -9.29 -1.58 2.40
CA TYR A 32 -10.20 -1.17 3.48
C TYR A 32 -11.60 -0.85 2.96
N ALA A 33 -12.61 -1.35 3.68
CA ALA A 33 -14.02 -1.23 3.32
C ALA A 33 -14.61 0.16 3.64
N THR A 34 -15.72 0.46 2.97
CA THR A 34 -16.26 1.82 2.80
C THR A 34 -17.02 2.39 3.99
N THR A 35 -17.57 1.56 4.87
CA THR A 35 -18.40 2.05 5.98
C THR A 35 -17.61 2.84 7.02
N LEU A 36 -16.30 2.59 7.13
CA LEU A 36 -15.44 3.22 8.13
C LEU A 36 -14.10 3.73 7.55
N GLY A 37 -13.68 3.24 6.37
CA GLY A 37 -12.41 3.58 5.74
C GLY A 37 -11.18 3.04 6.50
N PRO A 38 -9.96 3.26 5.98
CA PRO A 38 -8.73 2.87 6.68
C PRO A 38 -8.68 3.51 8.08
N PRO A 39 -8.46 2.75 9.18
CA PRO A 39 -8.54 3.23 10.57
C PRO A 39 -7.29 4.02 10.99
N TYR A 40 -6.59 4.62 10.04
CA TYR A 40 -5.23 5.11 10.24
C TYR A 40 -5.17 6.62 10.41
N THR A 41 -4.17 7.04 11.17
CA THR A 41 -3.75 8.43 11.33
C THR A 41 -2.23 8.51 11.12
N THR A 42 -1.65 9.70 11.17
CA THR A 42 -0.19 9.85 11.11
C THR A 42 0.53 9.20 12.29
N ALA A 43 -0.16 8.96 13.41
CA ALA A 43 0.40 8.30 14.60
C ALA A 43 0.37 6.77 14.54
N SER A 44 -0.33 6.19 13.56
CA SER A 44 -0.39 4.73 13.39
C SER A 44 0.98 4.18 13.02
N THR A 45 1.37 3.03 13.57
CA THR A 45 2.73 2.48 13.40
C THR A 45 2.78 1.13 12.70
N VAL A 46 1.70 0.37 12.77
CA VAL A 46 1.60 -0.99 12.21
C VAL A 46 0.26 -1.17 11.51
N TYR A 47 0.23 -2.15 10.61
CA TYR A 47 -0.98 -2.65 9.99
C TYR A 47 -2.03 -3.10 11.03
N SER A 48 -3.29 -2.81 10.73
CA SER A 48 -4.49 -3.25 11.44
C SER A 48 -5.46 -3.93 10.49
N THR A 49 -6.10 -5.00 10.99
CA THR A 49 -7.23 -5.68 10.37
C THR A 49 -8.55 -4.92 10.55
N ASP A 50 -8.58 -3.89 11.40
CA ASP A 50 -9.79 -3.11 11.62
C ASP A 50 -10.22 -2.42 10.32
N ASN A 51 -11.51 -2.54 9.99
CA ASN A 51 -12.12 -2.02 8.77
C ASN A 51 -11.55 -2.58 7.45
N GLU A 52 -10.73 -3.62 7.50
CA GLU A 52 -10.26 -4.32 6.31
C GLU A 52 -11.44 -4.91 5.54
N VAL A 53 -11.33 -5.00 4.21
CA VAL A 53 -12.25 -5.78 3.40
C VAL A 53 -12.35 -7.19 3.98
N SER A 54 -13.58 -7.65 4.24
CA SER A 54 -13.79 -8.99 4.77
C SER A 54 -13.36 -10.04 3.76
N SER A 55 -12.68 -11.10 4.22
CA SER A 55 -12.41 -12.31 3.43
C SER A 55 -13.62 -13.25 3.34
N SER A 56 -14.69 -12.98 4.10
CA SER A 56 -15.88 -13.82 4.11
C SER A 56 -16.71 -13.61 2.83
N GLY A 57 -16.68 -14.59 1.94
CA GLY A 57 -17.51 -14.59 0.72
C GLY A 57 -17.03 -13.67 -0.40
N THR A 58 -15.81 -13.15 -0.34
CA THR A 58 -15.30 -12.12 -1.28
C THR A 58 -14.07 -12.54 -2.10
N SER A 59 -13.56 -13.77 -1.92
CA SER A 59 -12.27 -14.27 -2.47
C SER A 59 -11.03 -13.44 -2.06
N TYR A 60 -11.20 -12.39 -1.26
CA TYR A 60 -10.12 -11.51 -0.81
C TYR A 60 -9.31 -12.17 0.32
N PRO A 61 -7.96 -12.18 0.23
CA PRO A 61 -7.12 -12.70 1.30
C PRO A 61 -6.97 -11.67 2.43
N ALA A 62 -7.12 -12.09 3.69
CA ALA A 62 -6.86 -11.23 4.84
C ALA A 62 -5.40 -10.75 4.88
N GLY A 63 -5.18 -9.48 5.22
CA GLY A 63 -3.92 -8.76 5.03
C GLY A 63 -3.57 -8.48 3.57
N GLY A 64 -4.49 -8.68 2.63
CA GLY A 64 -4.30 -8.48 1.20
C GLY A 64 -3.17 -9.29 0.56
N ASN A 65 -2.61 -8.76 -0.53
CA ASN A 65 -1.59 -9.44 -1.35
C ASN A 65 -0.18 -8.94 -1.02
N ALA A 66 0.83 -9.77 -1.33
CA ALA A 66 2.21 -9.32 -1.38
C ALA A 66 2.43 -8.50 -2.65
N LEU A 67 3.19 -7.40 -2.52
CA LEU A 67 3.56 -6.58 -3.66
C LEU A 67 4.79 -7.18 -4.36
N ASP A 68 4.74 -7.20 -5.68
CA ASP A 68 5.82 -7.63 -6.55
C ASP A 68 6.49 -6.44 -7.25
N GLY A 69 7.57 -6.71 -8.00
CA GLY A 69 8.24 -5.70 -8.83
C GLY A 69 8.94 -4.57 -8.06
N GLN A 70 9.06 -4.68 -6.74
CA GLN A 70 9.60 -3.60 -5.91
C GLN A 70 11.00 -3.17 -6.37
N GLY A 71 11.17 -1.86 -6.54
CA GLY A 71 12.43 -1.28 -6.98
C GLY A 71 12.64 0.11 -6.38
N VAL A 72 13.92 0.45 -6.15
CA VAL A 72 14.34 1.81 -5.81
C VAL A 72 15.21 2.34 -6.94
N SER A 73 14.91 3.53 -7.43
CA SER A 73 15.68 4.17 -8.49
C SER A 73 15.84 5.67 -8.25
N VAL A 74 16.70 6.32 -9.03
CA VAL A 74 16.82 7.78 -9.11
C VAL A 74 16.70 8.13 -10.60
N PRO A 75 15.47 8.33 -11.13
CA PRO A 75 15.22 8.38 -12.57
C PRO A 75 15.65 9.72 -13.17
N GLY A 76 16.96 9.94 -13.29
CA GLY A 76 17.54 11.13 -13.95
C GLY A 76 17.31 12.46 -13.23
N SER A 77 16.94 12.43 -11.95
CA SER A 77 16.70 13.59 -11.08
C SER A 77 17.51 13.48 -9.77
N ASN A 78 17.32 14.37 -8.81
CA ASN A 78 17.86 14.21 -7.45
C ASN A 78 16.83 13.57 -6.50
N THR A 79 15.79 12.93 -7.03
CA THR A 79 14.70 12.34 -6.27
C THR A 79 14.78 10.83 -6.37
N ALA A 80 14.93 10.16 -5.22
CA ALA A 80 14.80 8.71 -5.12
C ALA A 80 13.32 8.33 -5.15
N THR A 81 12.99 7.28 -5.90
CA THR A 81 11.63 6.77 -6.08
C THR A 81 11.55 5.29 -5.66
N VAL A 82 10.36 4.88 -5.22
CA VAL A 82 9.98 3.47 -5.10
C VAL A 82 8.87 3.20 -6.09
N ASP A 83 8.94 2.03 -6.75
CA ASP A 83 7.89 1.51 -7.63
C ASP A 83 7.53 0.07 -7.27
N PHE A 84 6.33 -0.36 -7.65
CA PHE A 84 5.82 -1.73 -7.55
C PHE A 84 5.08 -2.09 -8.83
N ASP A 85 5.03 -3.38 -9.15
CA ASP A 85 4.14 -3.85 -10.21
C ASP A 85 2.67 -3.62 -9.84
N ASN A 86 1.81 -3.43 -10.84
CA ASN A 86 0.37 -3.29 -10.60
C ASN A 86 -0.18 -4.52 -9.88
N GLU A 87 -0.93 -4.29 -8.82
CA GLU A 87 -1.46 -5.36 -7.97
C GLU A 87 -2.85 -5.81 -8.44
N VAL A 88 -3.11 -7.11 -8.44
CA VAL A 88 -4.38 -7.69 -8.88
C VAL A 88 -4.96 -8.64 -7.83
N PHE A 89 -6.14 -8.29 -7.31
CA PHE A 89 -6.97 -9.21 -6.55
C PHE A 89 -7.96 -9.88 -7.49
N SER A 90 -7.70 -11.14 -7.86
CA SER A 90 -8.49 -11.82 -8.88
C SER A 90 -9.83 -12.37 -8.37
N GLY A 91 -10.87 -12.25 -9.20
CA GLY A 91 -12.17 -12.91 -8.97
C GLY A 91 -12.86 -12.54 -7.65
N VAL A 92 -12.68 -11.31 -7.19
CA VAL A 92 -13.22 -10.80 -5.92
C VAL A 92 -14.60 -10.16 -6.10
N THR A 93 -15.35 -10.10 -5.01
CA THR A 93 -16.55 -9.27 -4.90
C THR A 93 -16.40 -8.39 -3.67
N LEU A 94 -16.01 -7.14 -3.87
CA LEU A 94 -15.67 -6.23 -2.78
C LEU A 94 -15.93 -4.77 -3.16
N THR A 95 -15.96 -3.92 -2.14
CA THR A 95 -15.87 -2.47 -2.29
C THR A 95 -14.80 -1.94 -1.36
N SER A 96 -13.90 -1.12 -1.89
CA SER A 96 -12.79 -0.53 -1.13
C SER A 96 -12.72 0.97 -1.33
N LEU A 97 -12.46 1.71 -0.25
CA LEU A 97 -12.26 3.16 -0.26
C LEU A 97 -10.77 3.55 -0.31
N GLY A 98 -9.88 2.61 0.02
CA GLY A 98 -8.46 2.86 0.11
C GLY A 98 -7.68 1.61 0.50
N ALA A 99 -6.36 1.76 0.57
CA ALA A 99 -5.45 0.67 0.84
C ALA A 99 -4.36 1.08 1.83
N ALA A 100 -3.66 0.11 2.42
CA ALA A 100 -2.47 0.35 3.20
C ALA A 100 -1.32 -0.57 2.76
N ILE A 101 -0.16 0.03 2.48
CA ILE A 101 1.09 -0.69 2.25
C ILE A 101 1.79 -0.84 3.60
N TYR A 102 2.27 -2.04 3.91
CA TYR A 102 2.98 -2.34 5.14
C TYR A 102 4.08 -3.38 4.92
N ASN A 103 5.12 -3.32 5.74
CA ASN A 103 6.30 -4.16 5.65
C ASN A 103 6.17 -5.38 6.57
N THR A 104 5.90 -6.55 5.99
CA THR A 104 5.77 -7.81 6.73
C THR A 104 7.09 -8.35 7.27
N SER A 105 8.22 -8.02 6.65
CA SER A 105 9.55 -8.36 7.17
C SER A 105 9.92 -7.57 8.43
N ALA A 106 9.28 -6.42 8.65
CA ALA A 106 9.57 -5.52 9.77
C ALA A 106 8.38 -5.41 10.75
N SER A 107 7.84 -6.56 11.19
CA SER A 107 6.74 -6.62 12.17
C SER A 107 5.46 -5.87 11.75
N ASN A 108 5.13 -5.93 10.46
CA ASN A 108 3.96 -5.28 9.87
C ASN A 108 3.95 -3.75 10.02
N LYS A 109 5.12 -3.11 10.05
CA LYS A 109 5.24 -1.64 10.09
C LYS A 109 4.50 -1.00 8.91
N LEU A 110 3.67 -0.02 9.22
CA LEU A 110 2.82 0.68 8.24
C LEU A 110 3.67 1.68 7.44
N CYS A 111 3.59 1.64 6.11
CA CYS A 111 4.39 2.50 5.24
C CYS A 111 3.57 3.65 4.64
N LEU A 112 2.40 3.34 4.08
CA LEU A 112 1.58 4.31 3.34
C LEU A 112 0.12 3.91 3.41
N VAL A 113 -0.76 4.89 3.62
CA VAL A 113 -2.20 4.72 3.45
C VAL A 113 -2.62 5.51 2.21
N ILE A 114 -3.31 4.83 1.30
CA ILE A 114 -3.74 5.34 0.01
C ILE A 114 -5.24 5.58 0.08
N ASP A 115 -5.68 6.76 -0.33
CA ASP A 115 -7.07 7.07 -0.57
C ASP A 115 -7.37 6.98 -2.07
N PHE A 116 -8.38 6.19 -2.44
CA PHE A 116 -8.80 6.06 -3.84
C PHE A 116 -9.72 7.21 -4.31
N GLY A 117 -10.03 8.17 -3.43
CA GLY A 117 -10.87 9.32 -3.73
C GLY A 117 -12.36 8.99 -3.84
N GLY A 118 -12.75 7.79 -3.41
CA GLY A 118 -14.10 7.25 -3.48
C GLY A 118 -14.11 5.74 -3.72
N ASP A 119 -15.30 5.15 -3.57
CA ASP A 119 -15.49 3.71 -3.65
C ASP A 119 -15.03 3.12 -4.98
N LYS A 120 -14.25 2.04 -4.88
CA LYS A 120 -13.87 1.18 -6.00
C LYS A 120 -14.50 -0.19 -5.77
N VAL A 121 -15.13 -0.73 -6.81
CA VAL A 121 -15.94 -1.96 -6.72
C VAL A 121 -15.41 -2.99 -7.71
N ALA A 122 -15.35 -4.24 -7.26
CA ALA A 122 -15.25 -5.40 -8.13
C ALA A 122 -16.43 -6.34 -7.81
N THR A 123 -17.00 -6.97 -8.83
CA THR A 123 -18.11 -7.92 -8.68
C THR A 123 -17.85 -9.15 -9.52
N SER A 124 -17.47 -10.24 -8.86
CA SER A 124 -17.00 -11.48 -9.52
C SER A 124 -15.95 -11.21 -10.60
N GLY A 125 -14.99 -10.33 -10.31
CA GLY A 125 -13.99 -9.88 -11.25
C GLY A 125 -12.74 -9.36 -10.56
N ASP A 126 -11.78 -8.88 -11.35
CA ASP A 126 -10.49 -8.45 -10.85
C ASP A 126 -10.58 -7.02 -10.27
N PHE A 127 -9.97 -6.82 -9.11
CA PHE A 127 -9.70 -5.50 -8.57
C PHE A 127 -8.22 -5.18 -8.78
N THR A 128 -7.92 -4.25 -9.69
CA THR A 128 -6.55 -3.88 -10.04
C THR A 128 -6.18 -2.53 -9.43
N ILE A 129 -5.07 -2.50 -8.71
CA ILE A 129 -4.42 -1.26 -8.28
C ILE A 129 -3.35 -0.95 -9.31
N GLN A 130 -3.58 0.12 -10.09
CA GLN A 130 -2.55 0.66 -10.96
C GLN A 130 -1.68 1.64 -10.17
N PHE A 131 -0.41 1.31 -9.97
CA PHE A 131 0.51 2.24 -9.33
C PHE A 131 0.83 3.41 -10.27
N PRO A 132 1.08 4.61 -9.72
CA PRO A 132 1.52 5.76 -10.49
C PRO A 132 2.82 5.47 -11.26
N ALA A 133 3.08 6.22 -12.33
CA ALA A 133 4.33 6.09 -13.07
C ALA A 133 5.57 6.35 -12.19
N ASP A 134 6.60 5.52 -12.33
CA ASP A 134 7.92 5.71 -11.69
C ASP A 134 8.65 6.93 -12.28
N ALA A 135 8.37 8.10 -11.72
CA ALA A 135 9.08 9.33 -12.02
C ALA A 135 9.14 10.23 -10.80
N ALA A 136 10.09 11.16 -10.81
CA ALA A 136 10.44 12.08 -9.72
C ALA A 136 9.31 13.01 -9.22
N THR A 137 8.14 12.98 -9.84
CA THR A 137 6.97 13.79 -9.44
C THR A 137 5.69 12.97 -9.32
N THR A 138 5.72 11.68 -9.68
CA THR A 138 4.52 10.84 -9.77
C THR A 138 4.63 9.52 -9.02
N ALA A 139 5.83 9.02 -8.73
CA ALA A 139 6.03 7.73 -8.08
C ALA A 139 5.30 7.61 -6.73
N ILE A 140 4.95 6.38 -6.33
CA ILE A 140 4.14 6.14 -5.12
C ILE A 140 4.82 6.60 -3.84
N ILE A 141 6.15 6.49 -3.75
CA ILE A 141 6.99 7.03 -2.67
C ILE A 141 8.18 7.76 -3.31
N GLN A 142 8.48 8.96 -2.80
CA GLN A 142 9.53 9.83 -3.32
C GLN A 142 10.28 10.50 -2.16
N VAL A 143 11.61 10.64 -2.30
CA VAL A 143 12.48 11.38 -1.37
C VAL A 143 13.41 12.27 -2.17
N ALA A 144 13.40 13.57 -1.90
CA ALA A 144 14.20 14.59 -2.59
C ALA A 144 15.02 15.41 -1.59
#